data_AF-A0A6I1QIU6-F1
#
_entry.id   AF-A0A6I1QIU6-F1
#
_cell.length_a   1.000
_cell.length_b   1.000
_cell.length_c   1.000
_cell.angle_alpha   90.00
_cell.angle_beta   90.00
_cell.angle_gamma   90.00
#
_symmetry.space_group_name_H-M   'P 1'
#
loop_
_entity.id
_entity.type
_entity.pdbx_description
1 polymer ?
#
loop_
_entity_poly.entity_id
_entity_poly.type
_entity_poly.pdbx_seq_one_letter_code
_entity_poly.pdbx_strand_id
1 'polypeptide(L)'
;MGPATTAETTLGTVLAGPDGMTLYTFDNDEPGVTNCYDECATNWPPFLVEDNADLADQDWTIVERTDGTQMWAYQGQPLYYFANDENPGDVAGDGAGDVWHVVTIE
;
A
#
# COMPACT_ATOMS: atom_id res chain seq x y z
N MET A 1 10.33 -6.54 -11.69
CA MET A 1 9.53 -5.31 -11.91
C MET A 1 8.26 -5.54 -11.13
N GLY A 2 7.97 -4.70 -10.13
CA GLY A 2 6.80 -4.87 -9.29
C GLY A 2 5.55 -4.18 -9.84
N PRO A 3 4.39 -4.37 -9.19
CA PRO A 3 3.15 -3.65 -9.47
C PRO A 3 3.21 -2.15 -9.14
N ALA A 4 4.17 -1.73 -8.31
CA ALA A 4 4.36 -0.34 -7.90
C ALA A 4 5.48 0.35 -8.69
N THR A 5 5.44 1.68 -8.65
CA THR A 5 6.50 2.60 -9.06
C THR A 5 7.12 3.27 -7.83
N THR A 6 7.92 4.31 -8.02
CA THR A 6 8.48 5.13 -6.94
C THR A 6 8.16 6.60 -7.16
N ALA A 7 7.96 7.36 -6.09
CA ALA A 7 7.75 8.80 -6.12
C ALA A 7 8.73 9.54 -5.19
N GLU A 8 9.16 10.74 -5.59
CA GLU A 8 9.94 11.64 -4.74
C GLU A 8 8.99 12.47 -3.88
N THR A 9 9.18 12.45 -2.56
CA THR A 9 8.31 13.13 -1.59
C THR A 9 9.11 13.98 -0.61
N THR A 10 8.40 14.67 0.29
CA THR A 10 9.04 15.40 1.40
C THR A 10 9.71 14.48 2.42
N LEU A 11 9.39 13.18 2.42
CA LEU A 11 9.98 12.16 3.30
C LEU A 11 11.05 11.30 2.59
N GLY A 12 11.38 11.61 1.33
CA GLY A 12 12.31 10.86 0.49
C GLY A 12 11.62 10.07 -0.62
N THR A 13 12.34 9.14 -1.23
CA THR A 13 11.82 8.25 -2.27
C THR A 13 10.98 7.15 -1.63
N VAL A 14 9.72 7.03 -2.04
CA VAL A 14 8.75 6.06 -1.52
C VAL A 14 8.16 5.20 -2.62
N LEU A 15 7.59 4.04 -2.27
CA LEU A 15 6.73 3.30 -3.19
C LEU A 15 5.45 4.07 -3.48
N ALA A 16 5.04 3.97 -4.74
CA ALA A 16 3.82 4.60 -5.24
C ALA A 16 3.09 3.66 -6.19
N GLY A 17 1.78 3.85 -6.33
CA GLY A 17 0.98 3.19 -7.35
C GLY A 17 1.40 3.58 -8.78
N PRO A 18 0.79 2.96 -9.81
CA PRO A 18 1.03 3.34 -11.21
C PRO A 18 0.67 4.79 -11.55
N ASP A 19 -0.19 5.40 -10.76
CA ASP A 19 -0.64 6.79 -10.82
C ASP A 19 0.25 7.76 -10.03
N GLY A 20 1.27 7.25 -9.33
CA GLY A 20 2.20 8.04 -8.52
C GLY A 20 1.69 8.39 -7.12
N MET A 21 0.54 7.85 -6.71
CA MET A 21 0.01 8.00 -5.36
C MET A 21 0.81 7.15 -4.37
N THR A 22 1.19 7.73 -3.22
CA THR A 22 2.02 7.07 -2.21
C THR A 22 1.35 5.82 -1.65
N LEU A 23 2.15 4.78 -1.40
CA LEU A 23 1.72 3.55 -0.76
C LEU A 23 2.19 3.49 0.70
N TYR A 24 1.31 2.96 1.54
CA TYR A 24 1.46 2.89 2.99
C TYR A 24 1.31 1.46 3.50
N THR A 25 1.89 1.19 4.66
CA THR A 25 1.68 -0.04 5.44
C THR A 25 0.99 0.28 6.77
N PHE A 26 0.35 -0.75 7.34
CA PHE A 26 -0.43 -0.65 8.56
C PHE A 26 0.16 -1.56 9.63
N ASP A 27 0.57 -1.00 10.77
CA ASP A 27 1.22 -1.76 11.85
C ASP A 27 0.34 -2.83 12.49
N ASN A 28 -0.98 -2.69 12.37
CA ASN A 28 -1.91 -3.69 12.89
C ASN A 28 -2.14 -4.85 11.91
N ASP A 29 -1.55 -4.83 10.72
CA ASP A 29 -1.55 -5.98 9.82
C ASP A 29 -0.49 -7.02 10.23
N GLU A 30 -0.69 -8.26 9.81
CA GLU A 30 0.31 -9.31 9.91
C GLU A 30 0.87 -9.63 8.52
N PRO A 31 2.05 -10.26 8.41
CA PRO A 31 2.57 -10.66 7.11
C PRO A 31 1.57 -11.50 6.32
N GLY A 32 1.16 -10.99 5.16
CA GLY A 32 0.19 -11.64 4.28
C GLY A 32 -1.27 -11.60 4.76
N VAL A 33 -1.59 -10.84 5.81
CA VAL A 33 -2.94 -10.73 6.38
C VAL A 33 -3.26 -9.28 6.68
N THR A 34 -4.36 -8.79 6.10
CA THR A 34 -4.88 -7.45 6.38
C THR A 34 -5.97 -7.51 7.46
N ASN A 35 -5.95 -6.55 8.37
CA ASN A 35 -7.00 -6.25 9.35
C ASN A 35 -7.81 -5.00 8.98
N CYS A 36 -7.50 -4.37 7.83
CA CYS A 36 -8.15 -3.15 7.37
C CYS A 36 -9.34 -3.44 6.44
N TYR A 37 -10.53 -3.33 7.00
CA TYR A 37 -11.82 -3.52 6.33
C TYR A 37 -12.81 -2.40 6.67
N ASP A 38 -13.93 -2.37 5.94
CA ASP A 38 -15.03 -1.43 6.14
C ASP A 38 -14.55 0.04 6.12
N GLU A 39 -14.78 0.79 7.21
CA GLU A 39 -14.37 2.19 7.33
C GLU A 39 -12.85 2.35 7.23
N CYS A 40 -12.06 1.37 7.69
CA CYS A 40 -10.62 1.39 7.50
C CYS A 40 -10.29 1.40 6.01
N ALA A 41 -10.85 0.46 5.24
CA ALA A 41 -10.62 0.37 3.80
C ALA A 41 -11.24 1.53 2.99
N THR A 42 -12.13 2.31 3.59
CA THR A 42 -12.67 3.54 2.99
C THR A 42 -11.66 4.69 3.12
N ASN A 43 -11.02 4.83 4.28
CA ASN A 43 -9.99 5.86 4.51
C ASN A 43 -8.62 5.44 3.96
N TRP A 44 -8.38 4.13 3.88
CA TRP A 44 -7.15 3.50 3.42
C TRP A 44 -7.48 2.47 2.34
N PRO A 45 -7.78 2.91 1.10
CA PRO A 45 -8.12 1.99 0.03
C PRO A 45 -6.98 0.99 -0.23
N PRO A 46 -7.28 -0.32 -0.30
CA PRO A 46 -6.26 -1.33 -0.56
C PRO A 46 -5.67 -1.17 -1.97
N PHE A 47 -4.36 -1.40 -2.12
CA PHE A 47 -3.72 -1.48 -3.42
C PHE A 47 -4.05 -2.81 -4.09
N LEU A 48 -5.17 -2.85 -4.80
CA LEU A 48 -5.75 -4.07 -5.36
C LEU A 48 -4.93 -4.66 -6.52
N VAL A 49 -5.04 -5.99 -6.67
CA VAL A 49 -4.54 -6.72 -7.83
C VAL A 49 -5.61 -6.70 -8.92
N GLU A 50 -5.36 -6.02 -10.03
CA GLU A 50 -6.28 -6.01 -11.18
C GLU A 50 -5.95 -7.11 -12.19
N ASP A 51 -4.85 -6.98 -12.96
CA ASP A 51 -4.52 -7.90 -14.08
C ASP A 51 -3.05 -8.43 -14.04
N ASN A 52 -2.33 -8.20 -12.94
CA ASN A 52 -0.88 -8.39 -12.85
C ASN A 52 -0.44 -9.46 -11.83
N ALA A 53 -1.26 -10.48 -11.57
CA ALA A 53 -0.93 -11.51 -10.56
C ALA A 53 0.43 -12.20 -10.80
N ASP A 54 0.90 -12.25 -12.06
CA ASP A 54 2.19 -12.81 -12.46
C ASP A 54 3.42 -11.97 -12.01
N LEU A 55 3.22 -10.79 -11.40
CA LEU A 55 4.29 -9.97 -10.83
C LEU A 55 4.70 -10.37 -9.40
N ALA A 56 4.06 -11.38 -8.82
CA ALA A 56 4.44 -11.89 -7.52
C ALA A 56 5.84 -12.54 -7.56
N ASP A 57 6.68 -12.21 -6.59
CA ASP A 57 8.02 -12.74 -6.40
C ASP A 57 8.38 -12.83 -4.90
N GLN A 58 9.66 -12.71 -4.54
CA GLN A 58 10.11 -12.75 -3.14
C GLN A 58 9.74 -11.49 -2.34
N ASP A 59 9.66 -10.35 -3.00
CA ASP A 59 9.40 -9.05 -2.37
C ASP A 59 7.93 -8.67 -2.57
N TRP A 60 7.33 -9.03 -3.71
CA TRP A 60 5.93 -8.76 -4.03
C TRP A 60 5.07 -10.00 -3.84
N THR A 61 4.07 -9.93 -2.97
CA THR A 61 3.16 -11.04 -2.69
C THR A 61 1.71 -10.60 -2.80
N ILE A 62 0.82 -11.57 -2.97
CA ILE A 62 -0.62 -11.34 -3.08
C ILE A 62 -1.29 -11.77 -1.78
N VAL A 63 -2.14 -10.89 -1.25
CA VAL A 63 -2.97 -11.13 -0.08
C VAL A 63 -4.41 -11.30 -0.53
N GLU A 64 -4.98 -12.47 -0.26
CA GLU A 64 -6.41 -12.72 -0.44
C GLU A 64 -7.18 -12.05 0.70
N ARG A 65 -8.13 -11.19 0.34
CA ARG A 65 -8.98 -10.49 1.31
C ARG A 65 -10.27 -11.27 1.53
N THR A 66 -10.84 -11.16 2.73
CA THR A 66 -12.10 -11.86 3.06
C THR A 66 -13.32 -11.35 2.28
N ASP A 67 -13.22 -10.17 1.67
CA ASP A 67 -14.23 -9.60 0.76
C ASP A 67 -14.19 -10.21 -0.66
N GLY A 68 -13.24 -11.12 -0.92
CA GLY A 68 -13.06 -11.81 -2.20
C GLY A 68 -12.16 -11.08 -3.19
N THR A 69 -11.65 -9.89 -2.84
CA THR A 69 -10.64 -9.18 -3.62
C THR A 69 -9.22 -9.63 -3.26
N GLN A 70 -8.24 -9.25 -4.08
CA GLN A 70 -6.82 -9.49 -3.82
C GLN A 70 -6.09 -8.15 -3.77
N MET A 71 -5.12 -8.03 -2.88
CA MET A 71 -4.27 -6.83 -2.76
C MET A 71 -2.79 -7.18 -2.77
N TRP A 72 -1.96 -6.23 -3.17
CA TRP A 72 -0.52 -6.37 -3.12
C TRP A 72 0.02 -6.17 -1.72
N ALA A 73 1.05 -6.95 -1.41
CA ALA A 73 1.91 -6.75 -0.25
C ALA A 73 3.36 -6.65 -0.71
N TYR A 74 4.12 -5.77 -0.06
CA TYR A 74 5.56 -5.62 -0.26
C TYR A 74 6.32 -6.04 0.98
N GLN A 75 7.29 -6.94 0.81
CA GLN A 75 8.00 -7.64 1.87
C GLN A 75 7.05 -8.24 2.94
N GLY A 76 5.91 -8.74 2.47
CA GLY A 76 4.86 -9.33 3.29
C GLY A 76 3.87 -8.34 3.91
N GLN A 77 4.10 -7.03 3.85
CA GLN A 77 3.18 -6.04 4.42
C GLN A 77 2.11 -5.61 3.39
N PRO A 78 0.81 -5.75 3.67
CA PRO A 78 -0.26 -5.27 2.79
C PRO A 78 -0.15 -3.77 2.54
N LEU A 79 -0.43 -3.35 1.30
CA LEU A 79 -0.26 -1.98 0.85
C LEU A 79 -1.57 -1.25 0.62
N TYR A 80 -1.59 0.03 1.00
CA TYR A 80 -2.76 0.88 0.91
C TYR A 80 -2.42 2.24 0.33
N TYR A 81 -3.43 2.87 -0.26
CA TYR A 81 -3.45 4.31 -0.49
C TYR A 81 -4.05 5.03 0.71
N PHE A 82 -3.92 6.35 0.74
CA PHE A 82 -4.62 7.20 1.69
C PHE A 82 -5.67 8.06 0.98
N ALA A 83 -6.93 8.02 1.43
CA ALA A 83 -8.04 8.68 0.76
C ALA A 83 -7.93 10.22 0.73
N ASN A 84 -7.15 10.81 1.64
CA ASN A 84 -6.95 12.27 1.69
C ASN A 84 -5.68 12.74 0.98
N ASP A 85 -4.88 11.83 0.40
CA ASP A 85 -3.84 12.25 -0.55
C ASP A 85 -4.52 12.65 -1.86
N GLU A 86 -4.29 13.88 -2.34
CA GLU A 86 -4.97 14.42 -3.52
C GLU A 86 -4.07 14.41 -4.77
N ASN A 87 -2.75 14.37 -4.58
CA ASN A 87 -1.76 14.47 -5.64
C ASN A 87 -0.66 13.41 -5.51
N PRO A 88 -0.03 13.01 -6.64
CA PRO A 88 1.16 12.17 -6.61
C PRO A 88 2.26 12.75 -5.72
N GLY A 89 2.81 11.91 -4.84
CA GLY A 89 3.84 12.28 -3.87
C GLY A 89 3.34 12.98 -2.61
N ASP A 90 2.02 13.14 -2.44
CA ASP A 90 1.45 13.47 -1.13
C ASP A 90 1.74 12.34 -0.13
N VAL A 91 2.01 12.71 1.12
CA VAL A 91 2.40 11.79 2.20
C VAL A 91 1.60 12.08 3.48
N ALA A 92 0.37 12.60 3.34
CA ALA A 92 -0.39 13.13 4.46
C ALA A 92 -0.89 12.04 5.43
N GLY A 93 -0.86 10.77 5.00
CA GLY A 93 -1.19 9.62 5.83
C GLY A 93 -0.08 9.18 6.78
N ASP A 94 1.15 9.64 6.58
CA ASP A 94 2.29 9.21 7.41
C ASP A 94 2.08 9.58 8.88
N GLY A 95 2.29 8.62 9.78
CA GLY A 95 2.10 8.78 11.21
C GLY A 95 0.64 8.88 11.65
N ALA A 96 -0.33 8.66 10.76
CA ALA A 96 -1.73 8.66 11.15
C ALA A 96 -1.99 7.60 12.24
N GLY A 97 -2.54 8.03 13.38
CA GLY A 97 -2.79 7.14 14.52
C GLY A 97 -1.55 6.41 15.05
N ASP A 98 -0.34 6.88 14.73
CA ASP A 98 0.94 6.26 15.06
C ASP A 98 1.12 4.82 14.52
N VAL A 99 0.33 4.42 13.51
CA VAL A 99 0.28 3.03 12.99
C VAL A 99 0.31 2.93 11.47
N TRP A 100 0.39 4.06 10.76
CA TRP A 100 0.45 4.12 9.30
C TRP A 100 1.76 4.76 8.87
N HIS A 101 2.46 4.12 7.94
CA HIS A 101 3.80 4.55 7.52
C HIS A 101 3.95 4.49 6.01
N VAL A 102 4.63 5.48 5.43
CA VAL A 102 5.04 5.40 4.02
C VAL A 102 6.04 4.27 3.81
N VAL A 103 5.98 3.61 2.66
CA VAL A 103 6.98 2.60 2.31
C VAL A 103 8.18 3.26 1.64
N THR A 104 9.24 3.50 2.40
CA THR A 104 10.49 4.09 1.88
C THR A 104 11.30 3.08 1.09
N ILE A 105 11.92 3.53 -0.01
CA ILE A 105 12.88 2.75 -0.79
C ILE A 105 14.26 3.41 -0.62
N GLU A 106 15.18 2.71 0.03
CA GLU A 106 16.60 3.11 0.14
C GLU A 106 17.45 2.60 -1.04
#